data_AF-A0A1Q4P1S5-F1
#
_entry.id   AF-A0A1Q4P1S5-F1
#
_cell.length_a   1.000
_cell.length_b   1.000
_cell.length_c   1.000
_cell.angle_alpha   90.00
_cell.angle_beta   90.00
_cell.angle_gamma   90.00
#
_symmetry.space_group_name_H-M   'P 1'
#
loop_
_entity.id
_entity.type
_entity.pdbx_description
1 polymer ?
#
loop_
_entity_poly.entity_id
_entity_poly.type
_entity_poly.pdbx_seq_one_letter_code
_entity_poly.pdbx_strand_id
1 'polypeptide(L)'
;MLDVIPMEDYKWQTERPEGYKSYAIKNTYSDYNVTVDANGFLKAASPIARLSAAPEHMQADYLGGGFAQAGCVAVNGEAAGVSAERISTGVYQLNGSLGLAEEGWTIEVPQDVNGNRLCFVETATDSDGVITVKVSKRRFDIDTAAIVAGEAMDIPEGRWIDLRLAMPVCGETEALPPETDAVS
;
A
#
# COMPACT_ATOMS: atom_id res chain seq x y z
N MET A 1 32.69 -24.70 -17.00
CA MET A 1 32.68 -24.54 -15.54
C MET A 1 32.44 -23.05 -15.33
N LEU A 2 31.25 -22.66 -14.89
CA LEU A 2 30.93 -21.23 -14.69
C LEU A 2 31.61 -20.82 -13.38
N ASP A 3 32.56 -19.90 -13.45
CA ASP A 3 33.22 -19.32 -12.28
C ASP A 3 32.17 -18.55 -11.47
N VAL A 4 31.71 -19.15 -10.38
CA VAL A 4 30.82 -18.50 -9.42
C VAL A 4 31.70 -17.64 -8.52
N ILE A 5 31.56 -16.32 -8.64
CA ILE A 5 32.26 -15.36 -7.79
C ILE A 5 31.49 -15.25 -6.46
N PRO A 6 32.14 -15.42 -5.30
CA PRO A 6 31.55 -15.18 -3.99
C PRO A 6 30.98 -13.76 -3.89
N MET A 7 29.80 -13.60 -3.28
CA MET A 7 29.08 -12.31 -3.23
C MET A 7 29.90 -11.20 -2.52
N GLU A 8 30.80 -11.58 -1.62
CA GLU A 8 31.72 -10.69 -0.90
C GLU A 8 32.80 -10.05 -1.78
N ASP A 9 33.15 -10.67 -2.91
CA ASP A 9 34.13 -10.17 -3.88
C ASP A 9 33.48 -9.40 -5.05
N TYR A 10 32.15 -9.26 -5.02
CA TYR A 10 31.41 -8.60 -6.09
C TYR A 10 31.59 -7.08 -6.01
N LYS A 11 32.45 -6.54 -6.87
CA LYS A 11 32.60 -5.09 -7.06
C LYS A 11 31.63 -4.61 -8.12
N TRP A 12 30.85 -3.57 -7.81
CA TRP A 12 30.02 -2.87 -8.80
C TRP A 12 30.91 -2.43 -9.98
N GLN A 13 30.56 -2.89 -11.18
CA GLN A 13 31.22 -2.48 -12.42
C GLN A 13 30.33 -1.46 -13.13
N THR A 14 30.92 -0.36 -13.56
CA THR A 14 30.22 0.73 -14.28
C THR A 14 29.94 0.38 -15.74
N GLU A 15 30.58 -0.65 -16.27
CA GLU A 15 30.50 -1.03 -17.69
C GLU A 15 29.89 -2.43 -17.86
N ARG A 16 29.02 -2.56 -18.87
CA ARG A 16 28.30 -3.81 -19.16
C ARG A 16 29.27 -4.87 -19.71
N PRO A 17 29.34 -6.08 -19.13
CA PRO A 17 30.16 -7.15 -19.68
C PRO A 17 29.71 -7.57 -21.09
N GLU A 18 30.68 -7.92 -21.93
CA GLU A 18 30.45 -8.31 -23.32
C GLU A 18 29.60 -9.60 -23.40
N GLY A 19 28.57 -9.62 -24.25
CA GLY A 19 27.64 -10.75 -24.40
C GLY A 19 26.32 -10.65 -23.61
N TYR A 20 26.17 -9.66 -22.73
CA TYR A 20 24.90 -9.44 -22.01
C TYR A 20 23.93 -8.60 -22.85
N LYS A 21 22.74 -9.16 -23.13
CA LYS A 21 21.63 -8.43 -23.75
C LYS A 21 20.83 -7.72 -22.65
N SER A 22 20.79 -6.39 -22.70
CA SER A 22 19.85 -5.61 -21.89
C SER A 22 18.44 -5.78 -22.47
N TYR A 23 17.57 -6.46 -21.74
CA TYR A 23 16.14 -6.39 -22.00
C TYR A 23 15.62 -5.16 -21.25
N ALA A 24 14.84 -4.31 -21.92
CA ALA A 24 14.08 -3.29 -21.21
C ALA A 24 13.03 -4.02 -20.36
N ILE A 25 13.32 -4.21 -19.09
CA ILE A 25 12.38 -4.81 -18.15
C ILE A 25 11.28 -3.78 -17.95
N LYS A 26 10.14 -3.96 -18.63
CA LYS A 26 9.03 -3.00 -18.55
C LYS A 26 8.35 -3.05 -17.19
N ASN A 27 8.18 -4.25 -16.63
CA ASN A 27 7.53 -4.47 -15.34
C ASN A 27 8.28 -5.57 -14.57
N THR A 28 9.21 -5.20 -13.68
CA THR A 28 9.75 -6.14 -12.69
C THR A 28 8.73 -6.29 -11.59
N TYR A 29 8.17 -7.48 -11.38
CA TYR A 29 7.32 -7.77 -10.23
C TYR A 29 8.16 -8.47 -9.16
N SER A 30 8.24 -7.89 -7.97
CA SER A 30 8.94 -8.42 -6.79
C SER A 30 8.03 -8.33 -5.57
N ASP A 31 8.46 -8.91 -4.44
CA ASP A 31 7.76 -8.79 -3.15
C ASP A 31 7.56 -7.32 -2.71
N TYR A 32 8.26 -6.38 -3.35
CA TYR A 32 8.19 -4.96 -3.05
C TYR A 32 6.97 -4.27 -3.69
N ASN A 33 6.57 -4.71 -4.90
CA ASN A 33 5.52 -4.03 -5.68
C ASN A 33 4.30 -4.91 -6.02
N VAL A 34 4.20 -6.07 -5.36
CA VAL A 34 3.08 -6.99 -5.51
C VAL A 34 2.50 -7.34 -4.14
N THR A 35 1.17 -7.28 -4.00
CA THR A 35 0.46 -7.85 -2.85
C THR A 35 -0.25 -9.13 -3.26
N VAL A 36 -0.42 -10.03 -2.31
CA VAL A 36 -1.31 -11.18 -2.45
C VAL A 36 -2.68 -10.77 -1.93
N ASP A 37 -3.73 -10.96 -2.73
CA ASP A 37 -5.09 -10.70 -2.29
C ASP A 37 -5.64 -11.84 -1.41
N ALA A 38 -6.85 -11.67 -0.86
CA ALA A 38 -7.50 -12.68 -0.02
C ALA A 38 -7.74 -14.04 -0.70
N ASN A 39 -7.60 -14.11 -2.03
CA ASN A 39 -7.76 -15.32 -2.85
C ASN A 39 -6.41 -15.92 -3.29
N GLY A 40 -5.28 -15.35 -2.87
CA GLY A 40 -3.95 -15.86 -3.21
C GLY A 40 -3.39 -15.33 -4.54
N PHE A 41 -4.01 -14.34 -5.18
CA PHE A 41 -3.51 -13.77 -6.44
C PHE A 41 -2.53 -12.62 -6.22
N LEU A 42 -1.39 -12.69 -6.92
CA LEU A 42 -0.39 -11.64 -7.01
C LEU A 42 -0.93 -10.45 -7.81
N LYS A 43 -1.05 -9.28 -7.17
CA LYS A 43 -1.52 -8.02 -7.77
C LYS A 43 -0.41 -6.97 -7.71
N ALA A 44 -0.17 -6.28 -8.84
CA ALA A 44 0.63 -5.05 -8.87
C ALA A 44 -0.01 -4.04 -7.92
N ALA A 45 0.67 -3.74 -6.83
CA ALA A 45 0.01 -3.16 -5.68
C ALA A 45 1.04 -2.45 -4.83
N SER A 46 1.41 -1.28 -5.30
CA SER A 46 2.18 -0.36 -4.50
C SER A 46 1.92 1.05 -4.97
N PRO A 47 1.84 2.02 -4.07
CA PRO A 47 1.84 1.92 -2.59
C PRO A 47 0.52 1.38 -1.98
N ILE A 48 0.57 0.63 -0.86
CA ILE A 48 -0.62 0.09 -0.16
C ILE A 48 -0.62 0.39 1.35
N ALA A 49 -1.81 0.70 1.86
CA ALA A 49 -2.17 0.77 3.27
C ALA A 49 -3.25 -0.28 3.62
N ARG A 50 -3.03 -1.11 4.63
CA ARG A 50 -4.00 -2.05 5.21
C ARG A 50 -4.63 -1.44 6.46
N LEU A 51 -5.81 -0.88 6.35
CA LEU A 51 -6.50 -0.23 7.45
C LEU A 51 -7.24 -1.25 8.32
N SER A 52 -7.03 -1.20 9.62
CA SER A 52 -7.65 -2.07 10.62
C SER A 52 -8.22 -1.26 11.78
N ALA A 53 -9.36 -1.70 12.32
CA ALA A 53 -9.91 -1.10 13.55
C ALA A 53 -9.13 -1.50 14.81
N ALA A 54 -8.60 -2.73 14.83
CA ALA A 54 -7.92 -3.35 15.97
C ALA A 54 -6.69 -4.12 15.45
N PRO A 55 -5.60 -3.43 15.07
CA PRO A 55 -4.37 -4.06 14.58
C PRO A 55 -3.77 -5.05 15.59
N GLU A 56 -4.00 -4.88 16.89
CA GLU A 56 -3.59 -5.79 17.96
C GLU A 56 -4.29 -7.16 17.93
N HIS A 57 -5.47 -7.25 17.31
CA HIS A 57 -6.22 -8.49 17.14
C HIS A 57 -6.03 -9.10 15.75
N MET A 58 -5.06 -8.59 14.98
CA MET A 58 -4.76 -9.12 13.65
C MET A 58 -3.86 -10.35 13.71
N GLN A 59 -3.98 -11.18 12.68
CA GLN A 59 -3.12 -12.34 12.46
C GLN A 59 -1.71 -11.87 12.08
N ALA A 60 -0.69 -12.70 12.31
CA ALA A 60 0.70 -12.36 12.00
C ALA A 60 0.92 -11.94 10.53
N ASP A 61 0.13 -12.51 9.62
CA ASP A 61 0.18 -12.23 8.17
C ASP A 61 -0.23 -10.78 7.82
N TYR A 62 -0.92 -10.08 8.72
CA TYR A 62 -1.31 -8.67 8.51
C TYR A 62 -0.10 -7.75 8.32
N LEU A 63 0.98 -8.00 9.08
CA LEU A 63 2.28 -7.33 8.94
C LEU A 63 3.27 -8.13 8.08
N GLY A 64 2.83 -9.25 7.52
CA GLY A 64 3.63 -10.06 6.60
C GLY A 64 3.87 -9.32 5.28
N GLY A 65 5.01 -9.59 4.64
CA GLY A 65 5.36 -8.99 3.35
C GLY A 65 5.99 -7.59 3.43
N GLY A 66 6.63 -7.24 4.56
CA GLY A 66 7.34 -5.96 4.70
C GLY A 66 6.44 -4.77 5.01
N PHE A 67 5.25 -5.03 5.58
CA PHE A 67 4.37 -3.98 6.07
C PHE A 67 4.78 -3.53 7.47
N ALA A 68 4.86 -2.22 7.67
CA ALA A 68 5.12 -1.59 8.96
C ALA A 68 3.82 -1.04 9.55
N GLN A 69 3.57 -1.30 10.83
CA GLN A 69 2.41 -0.75 11.52
C GLN A 69 2.62 0.73 11.87
N ALA A 70 1.65 1.57 11.52
CA ALA A 70 1.64 3.01 11.77
C ALA A 70 0.25 3.43 12.31
N GLY A 71 0.00 3.17 13.59
CA GLY A 71 -1.30 3.41 14.22
C GLY A 71 -2.32 2.32 13.86
N CYS A 72 -3.43 2.71 13.26
CA CYS A 72 -4.51 1.81 12.82
C CYS A 72 -4.30 1.22 11.41
N VAL A 73 -3.14 1.46 10.78
CA VAL A 73 -2.83 0.99 9.42
C VAL A 73 -1.49 0.27 9.40
N ALA A 74 -1.36 -0.70 8.50
CA ALA A 74 -0.07 -1.27 8.13
C ALA A 74 0.27 -0.84 6.70
N VAL A 75 1.45 -0.28 6.49
CA VAL A 75 1.88 0.33 5.22
C VAL A 75 3.10 -0.39 4.67
N ASN A 76 3.18 -0.55 3.35
CA ASN A 76 4.36 -1.15 2.73
C ASN A 76 5.51 -0.13 2.62
N GLY A 77 6.70 -0.58 2.21
CA GLY A 77 7.89 0.28 2.09
C GLY A 77 7.72 1.49 1.16
N GLU A 78 6.88 1.39 0.12
CA GLU A 78 6.60 2.52 -0.79
C GLU A 78 5.56 3.50 -0.22
N ALA A 79 4.75 3.06 0.75
CA ALA A 79 3.84 3.90 1.54
C ALA A 79 4.48 4.36 2.87
N ALA A 80 5.81 4.32 2.98
CA ALA A 80 6.52 4.74 4.19
C ALA A 80 6.21 6.21 4.53
N GLY A 81 5.87 6.46 5.80
CA GLY A 81 5.46 7.78 6.29
C GLY A 81 3.95 8.00 6.34
N VAL A 82 3.15 7.08 5.79
CA VAL A 82 1.70 7.10 5.96
C VAL A 82 1.34 6.58 7.36
N SER A 83 0.45 7.29 8.04
CA SER A 83 -0.11 6.91 9.34
C SER A 83 -1.63 7.00 9.32
N ALA A 84 -2.30 6.19 10.13
CA ALA A 84 -3.75 6.26 10.28
C ALA A 84 -4.17 6.34 11.73
N GLU A 85 -5.19 7.16 11.97
CA GLU A 85 -5.80 7.34 13.27
C GLU A 85 -7.31 7.14 13.19
N ARG A 86 -7.87 6.53 14.24
CA ARG A 86 -9.31 6.41 14.40
C ARG A 86 -9.87 7.67 15.04
N ILE A 87 -10.66 8.43 14.29
CA ILE A 87 -11.29 9.67 14.75
C ILE A 87 -12.56 9.36 15.57
N SER A 88 -13.37 8.42 15.09
CA SER A 88 -14.57 7.96 15.78
C SER A 88 -14.96 6.55 15.33
N THR A 89 -16.04 5.99 15.87
CA THR A 89 -16.57 4.68 15.46
C THR A 89 -16.92 4.70 13.98
N GLY A 90 -16.23 3.85 13.21
CA GLY A 90 -16.37 3.76 11.76
C GLY A 90 -15.79 4.95 11.01
N VAL A 91 -14.94 5.79 11.60
CA VAL A 91 -14.27 6.89 10.89
C VAL A 91 -12.78 6.87 11.18
N TYR A 92 -12.00 6.70 10.12
CA TYR A 92 -10.54 6.64 10.15
C TYR A 92 -9.97 7.71 9.24
N GLN A 93 -8.86 8.27 9.63
CA GLN A 93 -8.16 9.29 8.85
C GLN A 93 -6.74 8.81 8.58
N LEU A 94 -6.34 8.84 7.31
CA LEU A 94 -4.99 8.53 6.86
C LEU A 94 -4.30 9.82 6.42
N ASN A 95 -3.07 9.97 6.87
CA ASN A 95 -2.21 11.13 6.62
C ASN A 95 -0.88 10.64 6.05
N GLY A 96 -0.24 11.46 5.20
CA GLY A 96 1.08 11.14 4.61
C GLY A 96 1.04 10.61 3.17
N SER A 97 -0.14 10.56 2.54
CA SER A 97 -0.33 10.25 1.11
C SER A 97 -0.76 11.50 0.31
N LEU A 98 -0.67 11.44 -1.02
CA LEU A 98 -1.30 12.40 -1.93
C LEU A 98 -2.77 12.07 -2.23
N GLY A 99 -3.31 11.00 -1.65
CA GLY A 99 -4.67 10.53 -1.88
C GLY A 99 -4.72 9.05 -2.27
N LEU A 100 -5.83 8.64 -2.88
CA LEU A 100 -5.98 7.30 -3.45
C LEU A 100 -5.35 7.24 -4.84
N ALA A 101 -4.96 6.03 -5.28
CA ALA A 101 -4.41 5.83 -6.62
C ALA A 101 -5.41 6.25 -7.72
N GLU A 102 -4.91 6.93 -8.76
CA GLU A 102 -5.74 7.36 -9.90
C GLU A 102 -6.01 6.22 -10.90
N GLU A 103 -5.14 5.20 -10.95
CA GLU A 103 -5.23 4.09 -11.89
C GLU A 103 -5.36 2.72 -11.19
N GLY A 104 -6.31 1.91 -11.67
CA GLY A 104 -6.53 0.54 -11.20
C GLY A 104 -7.52 0.44 -10.05
N TRP A 105 -7.24 -0.45 -9.09
CA TRP A 105 -8.05 -0.59 -7.89
C TRP A 105 -7.62 0.43 -6.84
N THR A 106 -8.59 0.96 -6.09
CA THR A 106 -8.36 1.95 -5.03
C THR A 106 -8.60 1.37 -3.64
N ILE A 107 -9.64 0.56 -3.49
CA ILE A 107 -10.10 0.04 -2.20
C ILE A 107 -10.57 -1.39 -2.36
N GLU A 108 -10.11 -2.25 -1.46
CA GLU A 108 -10.61 -3.62 -1.30
C GLU A 108 -11.25 -3.76 0.09
N VAL A 109 -12.56 -4.03 0.09
CA VAL A 109 -13.35 -4.20 1.32
C VAL A 109 -13.39 -5.69 1.67
N PRO A 110 -13.24 -6.07 2.95
CA PRO A 110 -13.23 -7.48 3.34
C PRO A 110 -14.57 -8.15 3.01
N GLN A 111 -14.47 -9.35 2.41
CA GLN A 111 -15.61 -10.17 1.98
C GLN A 111 -15.76 -11.42 2.86
N ASP A 112 -17.00 -11.90 2.98
CA ASP A 112 -17.30 -13.19 3.58
C ASP A 112 -16.97 -14.36 2.62
N VAL A 113 -17.14 -15.60 3.11
CA VAL A 113 -16.92 -16.82 2.31
C VAL A 113 -17.83 -16.95 1.08
N ASN A 114 -18.92 -16.16 1.03
CA ASN A 114 -19.88 -16.14 -0.07
C ASN A 114 -19.60 -14.98 -1.05
N GLY A 115 -18.54 -14.19 -0.84
CA GLY A 115 -18.20 -13.01 -1.64
C GLY A 115 -19.00 -11.76 -1.29
N ASN A 116 -19.78 -11.76 -0.21
CA ASN A 116 -20.50 -10.59 0.26
C ASN A 116 -19.56 -9.65 1.00
N ARG A 117 -19.54 -8.37 0.60
CA ARG A 117 -18.87 -7.31 1.36
C ARG A 117 -19.44 -7.24 2.78
N LEU A 118 -18.57 -7.30 3.79
CA LEU A 118 -18.98 -7.29 5.20
C LEU A 118 -19.47 -5.90 5.66
N CYS A 119 -18.90 -4.84 5.10
CA CYS A 119 -19.23 -3.46 5.44
C CYS A 119 -19.36 -2.58 4.18
N PHE A 120 -19.96 -1.41 4.36
CA PHE A 120 -19.96 -0.33 3.38
C PHE A 120 -18.84 0.63 3.72
N VAL A 121 -17.98 0.93 2.74
CA VAL A 121 -16.82 1.80 2.91
C VAL A 121 -16.94 2.96 1.95
N GLU A 122 -16.87 4.16 2.49
CA GLU A 122 -16.82 5.41 1.75
C GLU A 122 -15.47 6.07 2.02
N THR A 123 -14.84 6.61 0.98
CA THR A 123 -13.57 7.32 1.12
C THR A 123 -13.67 8.70 0.51
N ALA A 124 -13.14 9.67 1.23
CA ALA A 124 -12.97 11.02 0.75
C ALA A 124 -11.50 11.41 0.87
N THR A 125 -10.98 12.10 -0.14
CA THR A 125 -9.63 12.67 -0.10
C THR A 125 -9.76 14.18 -0.09
N ASP A 126 -9.07 14.83 0.84
CA ASP A 126 -9.00 16.29 0.91
C ASP A 126 -7.89 16.84 -0.01
N SER A 127 -7.92 18.14 -0.26
CA SER A 127 -6.91 18.90 -1.00
C SER A 127 -5.48 18.76 -0.45
N ASP A 128 -5.34 18.46 0.85
CA ASP A 128 -4.05 18.17 1.51
C ASP A 128 -3.59 16.71 1.34
N GLY A 129 -4.31 15.87 0.59
CA GLY A 129 -3.98 14.45 0.39
C GLY A 129 -4.40 13.53 1.54
N VAL A 130 -5.07 14.09 2.56
CA VAL A 130 -5.62 13.36 3.71
C VAL A 130 -6.81 12.52 3.26
N ILE A 131 -6.80 11.22 3.58
CA ILE A 131 -7.86 10.28 3.20
C ILE A 131 -8.72 9.97 4.42
N THR A 132 -10.00 10.30 4.35
CA THR A 132 -10.99 9.90 5.36
C THR A 132 -11.72 8.66 4.89
N VAL A 133 -11.65 7.59 5.67
CA VAL A 133 -12.34 6.31 5.43
C VAL A 133 -13.48 6.19 6.42
N LYS A 134 -14.71 6.14 5.91
CA LYS A 134 -15.93 5.92 6.70
C LYS A 134 -16.45 4.51 6.45
N VAL A 135 -16.68 3.77 7.53
CA VAL A 135 -17.16 2.40 7.53
C VAL A 135 -18.54 2.37 8.19
N SER A 136 -19.50 1.75 7.52
CA SER A 136 -20.89 1.66 7.97
C SER A 136 -21.50 0.31 7.62
N LYS A 137 -22.57 -0.05 8.33
CA LYS A 137 -23.38 -1.23 7.98
C LYS A 137 -24.00 -1.02 6.62
N ARG A 138 -24.08 -2.08 5.82
CA ARG A 138 -24.80 -2.05 4.55
C ARG A 138 -26.28 -1.93 4.85
N ARG A 139 -26.90 -0.85 4.37
CA ARG A 139 -28.36 -0.70 4.39
C ARG A 139 -28.85 -0.79 2.95
N PHE A 140 -29.79 -1.68 2.69
CA PHE A 140 -30.45 -1.73 1.39
C PHE A 140 -31.56 -0.70 1.38
N ASP A 141 -31.49 0.25 0.45
CA ASP A 141 -32.55 1.20 0.20
C ASP A 141 -33.45 0.63 -0.90
N ILE A 142 -34.70 0.37 -0.53
CA ILE A 142 -35.70 -0.25 -1.41
C ILE A 142 -36.14 0.74 -2.50
N ASP A 143 -36.13 2.05 -2.21
CA ASP A 143 -36.59 3.08 -3.16
C ASP A 143 -35.56 3.33 -4.26
N THR A 144 -34.26 3.26 -3.93
CA THR A 144 -33.17 3.46 -4.90
C THR A 144 -32.57 2.15 -5.43
N ALA A 145 -33.02 1.00 -4.90
CA ALA A 145 -32.43 -0.32 -5.15
C ALA A 145 -30.90 -0.35 -4.98
N ALA A 146 -30.36 0.54 -4.14
CA ALA A 146 -28.94 0.74 -3.93
C ALA A 146 -28.55 0.34 -2.50
N ILE A 147 -27.29 -0.02 -2.33
CA ILE A 147 -26.70 -0.22 -1.01
C ILE A 147 -26.16 1.12 -0.55
N VAL A 148 -26.75 1.65 0.53
CA VAL A 148 -26.39 2.93 1.13
C VAL A 148 -25.69 2.71 2.47
N ALA A 149 -24.99 3.74 2.92
CA ALA A 149 -24.39 3.79 4.25
C ALA A 149 -25.49 3.73 5.33
N GLY A 150 -25.43 2.70 6.17
CA GLY A 150 -26.32 2.52 7.32
C GLY A 150 -25.74 3.15 8.58
N GLU A 151 -25.84 2.41 9.69
CA GLU A 151 -25.22 2.82 10.96
C GLU A 151 -23.70 2.77 10.86
N ALA A 152 -23.01 3.77 11.44
CA ALA A 152 -21.56 3.74 11.56
C ALA A 152 -21.12 2.47 12.29
N MET A 153 -20.13 1.77 11.72
CA MET A 153 -19.57 0.56 12.31
C MET A 153 -18.07 0.54 12.08
N ASP A 154 -17.32 0.00 13.04
CA ASP A 154 -15.90 -0.24 12.84
C ASP A 154 -15.65 -1.45 11.92
N ILE A 155 -14.41 -1.55 11.42
CA ILE A 155 -13.97 -2.71 10.65
C ILE A 155 -14.04 -3.95 11.55
N PRO A 156 -14.66 -5.06 11.10
CA PRO A 156 -14.74 -6.28 11.90
C PRO A 156 -13.36 -6.76 12.37
N GLU A 157 -13.28 -7.26 13.60
CA GLU A 157 -12.03 -7.79 14.15
C GLU A 157 -11.44 -8.90 13.28
N GLY A 158 -10.11 -8.91 13.14
CA GLY A 158 -9.40 -9.85 12.27
C GLY A 158 -9.59 -9.60 10.76
N ARG A 159 -10.23 -8.49 10.36
CA ARG A 159 -10.34 -8.04 8.97
C ARG A 159 -9.75 -6.64 8.78
N TRP A 160 -9.20 -6.40 7.61
CA TRP A 160 -8.68 -5.09 7.20
C TRP A 160 -9.30 -4.65 5.88
N ILE A 161 -9.13 -3.38 5.54
CA ILE A 161 -9.45 -2.78 4.25
C ILE A 161 -8.12 -2.46 3.56
N ASP A 162 -7.90 -2.97 2.36
CA ASP A 162 -6.74 -2.58 1.56
C ASP A 162 -7.04 -1.27 0.82
N LEU A 163 -6.15 -0.31 0.95
CA LEU A 163 -6.22 1.02 0.32
C LEU A 163 -4.98 1.20 -0.53
N ARG A 164 -5.16 1.47 -1.82
CA ARG A 164 -4.05 1.82 -2.70
C ARG A 164 -3.86 3.32 -2.70
N LEU A 165 -2.66 3.75 -2.32
CA LEU A 165 -2.35 5.15 -2.11
C LEU A 165 -1.61 5.73 -3.32
N ALA A 166 -1.85 7.00 -3.60
CA ALA A 166 -0.94 7.82 -4.39
C ALA A 166 0.10 8.40 -3.42
N MET A 167 1.39 8.09 -3.63
CA MET A 167 2.48 8.68 -2.86
C MET A 167 3.18 9.76 -3.67
N PRO A 168 3.70 10.81 -3.03
CA PRO A 168 4.59 11.73 -3.72
C PRO A 168 5.80 10.95 -4.21
N VAL A 169 6.23 11.23 -5.44
CA VAL A 169 7.44 10.63 -5.99
C VAL A 169 8.57 10.96 -5.02
N CYS A 170 9.21 9.93 -4.44
CA CYS A 170 10.41 10.12 -3.65
C CYS A 170 11.40 10.80 -4.59
N GLY A 171 11.60 12.11 -4.40
CA GLY A 171 12.52 12.88 -5.23
C GLY A 171 13.85 12.17 -5.18
N GLU A 172 14.42 11.86 -6.35
CA GLU A 172 15.85 11.59 -6.45
C GLU A 172 16.54 12.64 -5.58
N THR A 173 17.22 12.21 -4.52
CA THR A 173 18.30 13.03 -4.00
C THR A 173 19.28 13.10 -5.16
N GLU A 174 19.15 14.16 -5.95
CA GLU A 174 20.19 14.61 -6.85
C GLU A 174 21.38 14.86 -5.93
N ALA A 175 22.20 13.81 -5.77
CA ALA A 175 23.43 13.87 -5.04
C ALA A 175 24.27 14.89 -5.79
N LEU A 176 24.25 16.13 -5.30
CA LEU A 176 25.13 17.19 -5.73
C LEU A 176 26.54 16.57 -5.80
N PRO A 177 27.19 16.58 -6.98
CA PRO A 177 28.52 16.01 -7.08
C PRO A 177 29.41 16.75 -6.07
N PRO A 178 30.27 16.04 -5.32
CA PRO A 178 31.10 16.67 -4.31
C PRO A 178 31.94 17.77 -4.95
N GLU A 179 31.75 18.98 -4.43
CA GLU A 179 32.48 20.18 -4.80
C GLU A 179 33.97 19.86 -4.68
N THR A 180 34.66 19.82 -5.81
CA THR A 180 36.09 19.53 -5.82
C THR A 180 36.79 20.82 -5.41
N ASP A 181 37.17 20.92 -4.14
CA ASP A 181 38.09 21.94 -3.64
C ASP A 181 39.40 21.86 -4.46
N ALA A 182 39.52 22.74 -5.44
CA ALA A 182 40.78 23.04 -6.08
C ALA A 182 41.63 23.84 -5.08
N VAL A 183 42.38 23.12 -4.24
CA VAL A 183 43.44 23.74 -3.46
C VAL A 183 44.48 24.29 -4.44
N SER A 184 44.67 25.62 -4.39
CA SER A 184 45.72 26.36 -5.11
C SER A 184 47.07 26.25 -4.40
#